data_AF-A0A120DGN8-F1
#
_entry.id   AF-A0A120DGN8-F1
#
_cell.length_a   1.000
_cell.length_b   1.000
_cell.length_c   1.000
_cell.angle_alpha   90.00
_cell.angle_beta   90.00
_cell.angle_gamma   90.00
#
_symmetry.space_group_name_H-M   'P 1'
#
loop_
_entity.id
_entity.type
_entity.pdbx_description
1 polymer ?
#
loop_
_entity_poly.entity_id
_entity_poly.type
_entity_poly.pdbx_seq_one_letter_code
_entity_poly.pdbx_strand_id
1 'polypeptide(L)' 'MNKEAKKNFDKVFQATLALFGSDAAANHWLKHPARGLGNKRPIDMLSTAEDTKAVLNLIGRLEHGVFS' A
#
# COMPACT_ATOMS: atom_id res chain seq x y z
N MET A 1 2.24 -15.90 -5.25
CA MET A 1 2.13 -14.61 -5.97
C MET A 1 2.58 -14.81 -7.41
N ASN A 2 1.82 -14.31 -8.39
CA ASN A 2 2.29 -14.27 -9.77
C ASN A 2 3.37 -13.18 -9.95
N LYS A 3 4.05 -13.16 -11.10
CA LYS A 3 5.16 -12.22 -11.37
C LYS A 3 4.71 -10.75 -11.28
N GLU A 4 3.47 -10.46 -11.67
CA GLU A 4 2.89 -9.12 -11.65
C GLU A 4 2.59 -8.64 -10.23
N ALA A 5 1.97 -9.48 -9.39
CA ALA A 5 1.73 -9.18 -7.99
C ALA A 5 3.04 -9.00 -7.22
N LYS A 6 4.11 -9.73 -7.56
CA LYS A 6 5.45 -9.50 -6.99
C LYS A 6 5.99 -8.12 -7.34
N LYS A 7 5.89 -7.71 -8.60
CA LYS A 7 6.28 -6.36 -9.04
C LYS A 7 5.44 -5.28 -8.34
N ASN A 8 4.13 -5.49 -8.20
CA ASN A 8 3.24 -4.57 -7.49
C ASN A 8 3.59 -4.46 -6.01
N PHE A 9 3.88 -5.60 -5.36
CA PHE A 9 4.34 -5.65 -3.98
C PHE A 9 5.61 -4.84 -3.78
N ASP A 10 6.65 -5.07 -4.59
CA ASP A 10 7.92 -4.36 -4.44
C ASP A 10 7.72 -2.83 -4.57
N LYS A 11 6.90 -2.39 -5.55
CA LYS A 11 6.58 -0.97 -5.74
C LYS A 11 5.84 -0.37 -4.54
N VAL A 12 4.80 -1.03 -4.06
CA VAL A 12 4.01 -0.54 -2.93
C VAL A 12 4.83 -0.57 -1.65
N PHE A 13 5.62 -1.62 -1.41
CA PHE A 13 6.48 -1.74 -0.24
C PHE A 13 7.46 -0.55 -0.15
N GLN A 14 8.12 -0.19 -1.26
CA GLN A 14 9.03 0.96 -1.29
C GLN A 14 8.32 2.29 -0.99
N ALA A 15 7.13 2.52 -1.54
CA ALA A 15 6.34 3.72 -1.25
C ALA A 15 5.90 3.76 0.22
N THR A 16 5.51 2.60 0.77
CA THR A 16 5.11 2.47 2.18
C THR A 16 6.31 2.70 3.11
N LEU A 17 7.49 2.19 2.73
CA LEU A 17 8.74 2.39 3.47
C LEU A 17 9.15 3.87 3.48
N ALA A 18 9.01 4.58 2.36
CA ALA A 18 9.25 6.02 2.29
C ALA A 18 8.30 6.81 3.21
N LEU A 19 7.02 6.44 3.26
CA LEU A 19 6.01 7.08 4.11
C LEU A 19 6.27 6.86 5.62
N PHE A 20 6.56 5.62 6.04
CA PHE A 20 6.63 5.27 7.46
C PHE A 20 8.06 5.18 8.03
N GLY A 21 9.09 5.20 7.20
CA GLY A 21 10.50 5.25 7.61
C GLY A 21 11.04 3.97 8.25
N SER A 22 10.29 2.87 8.28
CA SER A 22 10.79 1.58 8.75
C SER A 22 10.06 0.39 8.13
N ASP A 23 10.79 -0.71 7.91
CA ASP A 23 10.26 -1.99 7.43
C ASP A 23 9.15 -2.54 8.34
N ALA A 24 9.29 -2.36 9.65
CA ALA A 24 8.30 -2.82 10.62
C ALA A 24 6.97 -2.09 10.45
N ALA A 25 7.01 -0.75 10.36
CA ALA A 25 5.81 0.05 10.15
C ALA A 25 5.19 -0.17 8.76
N ALA A 26 6.02 -0.31 7.72
CA ALA A 26 5.55 -0.62 6.38
C ALA A 26 4.84 -1.98 6.32
N ASN A 27 5.46 -3.02 6.89
CA ASN A 27 4.83 -4.34 7.01
C ASN A 27 3.54 -4.31 7.84
N HIS A 28 3.55 -3.54 8.93
CA HIS A 28 2.38 -3.39 9.78
C HIS A 28 1.22 -2.78 8.99
N TRP A 29 1.42 -1.65 8.32
CA TRP A 29 0.39 -0.99 7.52
C TRP A 29 -0.13 -1.88 6.38
N LEU A 30 0.75 -2.57 5.65
CA LEU A 30 0.36 -3.47 4.55
C LEU A 30 -0.53 -4.64 5.00
N LYS A 31 -0.37 -5.09 6.24
CA LYS A 31 -1.09 -6.25 6.80
C LYS A 31 -2.35 -5.87 7.58
N HIS A 32 -2.65 -4.58 7.72
CA HIS A 32 -3.80 -4.10 8.49
C HIS A 32 -4.83 -3.40 7.59
N PRO A 33 -6.13 -3.46 7.95
CA PRO A 33 -7.17 -2.71 7.28
C PRO A 33 -6.87 -1.20 7.20
N ALA A 34 -6.91 -0.64 6.00
CA ALA A 34 -6.79 0.81 5.79
C ALA A 34 -8.17 1.41 5.49
N ARG A 35 -8.59 2.42 6.27
CA ARG A 35 -9.91 3.07 6.11
C ARG A 35 -10.10 3.66 4.71
N GLY A 36 -9.08 4.34 4.18
CA GLY A 36 -9.07 4.89 2.82
C GLY A 36 -9.12 3.86 1.69
N LEU A 37 -9.05 2.56 2.01
CA LEU A 37 -9.23 1.44 1.07
C LEU A 37 -10.51 0.62 1.35
N GLY A 38 -11.48 1.21 2.05
CA GLY A 38 -12.72 0.52 2.42
C GLY A 38 -12.47 -0.63 3.41
N ASN A 39 -11.53 -0.45 4.35
CA ASN A 39 -11.12 -1.45 5.34
C ASN A 39 -10.53 -2.75 4.76
N LYS A 40 -10.04 -2.71 3.51
CA LYS A 40 -9.23 -3.80 2.96
C LYS A 40 -7.78 -3.67 3.42
N ARG A 41 -7.08 -4.80 3.52
CA ARG A 41 -5.62 -4.80 3.74
C ARG A 41 -4.93 -4.45 2.43
N PRO A 42 -3.96 -3.52 2.41
CA PRO A 42 -3.23 -3.17 1.19
C PRO A 42 -2.61 -4.38 0.47
N ILE A 43 -2.10 -5.37 1.22
CA ILE A 43 -1.46 -6.56 0.63
C ILE A 43 -2.43 -7.43 -0.19
N ASP A 44 -3.72 -7.45 0.15
CA ASP A 44 -4.73 -8.23 -0.58
C ASP A 44 -5.14 -7.54 -1.90
N MET A 45 -4.79 -6.26 -2.06
CA MET A 45 -5.12 -5.42 -3.21
C MET A 45 -4.04 -5.43 -4.30
N LEU A 46 -2.93 -6.15 -4.12
CA LEU A 46 -1.77 -6.05 -5.03
C LEU A 46 -1.85 -7.00 -6.23
N SER A 47 -2.93 -7.79 -6.31
CA SER A 47 -3.14 -8.77 -7.38
C SER A 47 -3.57 -8.15 -8.71
N THR A 48 -4.14 -6.94 -8.71
CA THR A 48 -4.57 -6.24 -9.92
C THR A 48 -3.90 -4.86 -10.01
N ALA A 49 -3.69 -4.38 -11.23
CA ALA A 49 -3.11 -3.05 -11.45
C ALA A 49 -4.02 -1.93 -10.94
N GLU A 50 -5.34 -2.11 -11.04
CA GLU A 50 -6.36 -1.15 -10.58
C GLU A 50 -6.35 -1.00 -9.05
N ASP A 51 -6.43 -2.12 -8.33
CA ASP A 51 -6.39 -2.11 -6.88
C ASP A 51 -5.03 -1.61 -6.35
N THR A 52 -3.92 -1.99 -7.02
CA THR A 52 -2.57 -1.48 -6.69
C THR A 52 -2.50 0.05 -6.84
N LYS A 53 -3.13 0.61 -7.88
CA LYS A 53 -3.20 2.07 -8.08
C LYS A 53 -3.97 2.75 -6.94
N ALA A 54 -5.05 2.14 -6.44
CA ALA A 54 -5.78 2.66 -5.29
C ALA A 54 -4.91 2.72 -4.02
N VAL A 55 -4.11 1.69 -3.77
CA VAL A 55 -3.13 1.67 -2.65
C VAL A 55 -2.11 2.79 -2.80
N LEU A 56 -1.49 2.93 -3.98
CA LEU A 56 -0.50 3.98 -4.25
C LEU A 56 -1.08 5.39 -4.13
N ASN A 57 -2.30 5.60 -4.61
CA ASN A 57 -3.00 6.88 -4.48
C ASN A 57 -3.23 7.24 -3.00
N LEU A 58 -3.60 6.25 -2.17
CA LEU A 58 -3.75 6.49 -0.74
C LEU A 58 -2.40 6.86 -0.09
N ILE A 59 -1.32 6.14 -0.42
CA ILE A 59 0.02 6.45 0.09
C ILE A 59 0.41 7.90 -0.26
N GLY A 60 0.26 8.31 -1.52
CA GLY A 60 0.60 9.67 -1.93
C GLY A 60 -0.23 10.75 -1.20
N ARG A 61 -1.50 10.46 -0.91
CA ARG A 61 -2.33 11.36 -0.10
C ARG A 61 -1.83 11.46 1.34
N LEU A 62 -1.43 10.35 1.95
CA LEU A 62 -0.85 10.33 3.30
C LEU A 62 0.49 11.08 3.37
N GLU A 63 1.34 10.95 2.34
CA GLU A 63 2.60 11.72 2.24
C GLU A 63 2.36 13.23 2.23
N HIS A 64 1.26 13.68 1.63
CA HIS A 64 0.86 15.08 1.61
C HIS A 64 -0.02 15.50 2.81
N GLY A 65 -0.21 14.64 3.82
CA GLY A 65 -1.01 14.95 5.01
C GLY A 65 -2.53 15.02 4.75
N VAL A 66 -3.02 14.42 3.66
CA VAL A 66 -4.44 14.37 3.31
C VAL A 66 -5.06 13.10 3.86
N PHE A 67 -5.90 13.25 4.89
CA PHE A 67 -6.63 12.15 5.53
C PHE A 67 -8.09 12.12 5.06
N SER A 68 -8.60 10.96 4.61
CA SER A 68 -10.03 10.71 4.34
C SER A 68 -10.44 9.31 4.76
#